data_AF-A0A3L7SEI5-F1
#
_entry.id   AF-A0A3L7SEI5-F1
#
_cell.length_a   1.000
_cell.length_b   1.000
_cell.length_c   1.000
_cell.angle_alpha   90.00
_cell.angle_beta   90.00
_cell.angle_gamma   90.00
#
_symmetry.space_group_name_H-M   'P 1'
#
loop_
_entity.id
_entity.type
_entity.pdbx_description
1 polymer ?
#
loop_
_entity_poly.entity_id
_entity_poly.type
_entity_poly.pdbx_seq_one_letter_code
_entity_poly.pdbx_strand_id
1 'polypeptide(L)'
;MSFSSRQLLLRVVAALMVACATGFTAEPAVADKIDKLDGAGVIEFFGTIHLQEGNHPIIDLGDAHGLHEANEVAIFRAEDMHFRPLGSCRIEESFATHSVPEVPAGIELRDGDRVVYVKTLSQMGTGGAFRESFLRQQLIKTAERNSYSTFRQQDEADSLQNYVSRQPRWVRDRKHFAGRMRSPSVTVQAADDMRPVLSQVQLLQHYQSLGVSIDRNIGPNWLTVMNALKPTPDVVFGEPRMTNATTKEASAKTSAATQPPEPIDVIERRAERMRREAENILFTRSAEERNLAVIVLAALYVEKPGNERQWIVDQVRVSQFPSLAVNDQFIEDLLKILKRVRTNEQG
;
A
#
# COMPACT_ATOMS: atom_id res chain seq x y z
N MET A 1 -53.51 23.36 45.75
CA MET A 1 -52.83 24.09 44.67
C MET A 1 -51.34 23.79 44.72
N SER A 2 -50.80 23.24 43.62
CA SER A 2 -49.42 23.31 43.12
C SER A 2 -48.24 22.93 44.04
N PHE A 3 -48.00 21.63 44.28
CA PHE A 3 -46.66 21.15 44.70
C PHE A 3 -46.21 19.79 44.11
N SER A 4 -46.96 19.17 43.19
CA SER A 4 -46.61 17.84 42.64
C SER A 4 -45.85 17.86 41.31
N SER A 5 -45.78 19.00 40.62
CA SER A 5 -45.26 19.05 39.24
C SER A 5 -43.74 19.26 39.14
N ARG A 6 -43.09 19.80 40.18
CA ARG A 6 -41.65 20.11 40.14
C ARG A 6 -40.76 18.92 40.49
N GLN A 7 -41.23 17.99 41.33
CA GLN A 7 -40.49 16.76 41.65
C GLN A 7 -40.52 15.73 40.52
N LEU A 8 -41.58 15.71 39.72
CA LEU A 8 -41.66 14.83 38.55
C LEU A 8 -40.67 15.28 37.45
N LEU A 9 -40.56 16.59 37.24
CA LEU A 9 -39.68 17.17 36.22
C LEU A 9 -38.19 16.99 36.57
N LEU A 10 -37.82 17.11 37.85
CA LEU A 10 -36.45 16.84 38.31
C LEU A 10 -36.07 15.36 38.22
N ARG A 11 -37.01 14.43 38.45
CA ARG A 11 -36.76 12.99 38.29
C ARG A 11 -36.64 12.58 36.82
N VAL A 12 -37.39 13.21 35.92
CA VAL A 12 -37.27 12.97 34.47
C VAL A 12 -35.96 13.52 33.93
N VAL A 13 -35.51 14.69 34.37
CA VAL A 13 -34.22 15.27 33.94
C VAL A 13 -33.02 14.49 34.52
N ALA A 14 -33.11 14.02 35.77
CA ALA A 14 -32.07 13.15 36.35
C ALA A 14 -32.02 11.78 35.66
N ALA A 15 -33.17 11.20 35.30
CA ALA A 15 -33.22 9.95 34.54
C ALA A 15 -32.71 10.11 33.10
N LEU A 16 -32.95 11.27 32.45
CA LEU A 16 -32.39 11.57 31.13
C LEU A 16 -30.88 11.80 31.18
N MET A 17 -30.36 12.44 32.23
CA MET A 17 -28.92 12.66 32.41
C MET A 17 -28.17 11.37 32.75
N VAL A 18 -28.79 10.43 33.47
CA VAL A 18 -28.21 9.09 33.69
C VAL A 18 -28.29 8.24 32.41
N ALA A 19 -29.38 8.32 31.63
CA ALA A 19 -29.47 7.65 30.34
C ALA A 19 -28.49 8.21 29.28
N CYS A 20 -28.18 9.50 29.33
CA CYS A 20 -27.14 10.11 28.50
C CYS A 20 -25.71 9.78 28.99
N ALA A 21 -25.50 9.52 30.28
CA ALA A 21 -24.21 9.14 30.84
C ALA A 21 -23.89 7.63 30.68
N THR A 22 -24.90 6.76 30.62
CA THR A 22 -24.71 5.31 30.41
C THR A 22 -24.76 4.89 28.93
N GLY A 23 -24.98 5.82 28.01
CA GLY A 23 -24.96 5.58 26.56
C GLY A 23 -23.56 5.64 25.91
N PHE A 24 -22.51 5.89 26.68
CA PHE A 24 -21.14 6.14 26.17
C PHE A 24 -20.12 5.03 26.49
N THR A 25 -20.56 3.81 26.78
CA THR A 25 -19.66 2.63 26.88
C THR A 25 -20.27 1.41 26.19
N ALA A 26 -20.37 1.49 24.86
CA ALA A 26 -20.61 0.32 24.01
C ALA A 26 -19.60 0.29 22.85
N GLU A 27 -18.32 0.51 23.17
CA GLU A 27 -17.20 -0.01 22.38
C GLU A 27 -16.77 -1.32 23.06
N PRO A 28 -17.31 -2.47 22.63
CA PRO A 28 -16.40 -3.43 22.01
C PRO A 28 -17.02 -4.32 20.90
N ALA A 29 -18.25 -4.09 20.41
CA ALA A 29 -18.91 -5.06 19.50
C ALA A 29 -18.95 -4.67 18.01
N VAL A 30 -18.46 -3.47 17.65
CA VAL A 30 -18.50 -2.98 16.25
C VAL A 30 -17.09 -2.78 15.65
N ALA A 31 -16.03 -2.91 16.46
CA ALA A 31 -14.65 -3.03 15.97
C ALA A 31 -14.48 -4.32 15.15
N ASP A 32 -15.11 -5.42 15.58
CA ASP A 32 -15.13 -6.74 14.91
C ASP A 32 -15.69 -6.76 13.48
N LYS A 33 -16.40 -5.71 13.03
CA LYS A 33 -16.95 -5.65 11.67
C LYS A 33 -16.03 -4.96 10.66
N ILE A 34 -14.99 -4.26 11.11
CA ILE A 34 -13.94 -3.73 10.22
C ILE A 34 -12.84 -4.77 10.01
N ASP A 35 -12.68 -5.72 10.93
CA ASP A 35 -11.75 -6.86 10.85
C ASP A 35 -12.03 -7.85 9.71
N LYS A 36 -13.02 -7.60 8.85
CA LYS A 36 -13.42 -8.50 7.75
C LYS A 36 -13.29 -7.90 6.35
N LEU A 37 -12.78 -6.68 6.22
CA LEU A 37 -12.41 -6.11 4.92
C LEU A 37 -10.89 -6.04 4.87
N ASP A 38 -10.29 -6.95 4.09
CA ASP A 38 -8.87 -6.94 3.76
C ASP A 38 -8.42 -5.50 3.43
N GLY A 39 -7.49 -4.95 4.23
CA GLY A 39 -6.92 -3.64 3.98
C GLY A 39 -7.76 -2.43 4.40
N ALA A 40 -8.72 -2.52 5.32
CA ALA A 40 -9.34 -1.31 5.87
C ALA A 40 -8.33 -0.50 6.72
N GLY A 41 -8.29 0.82 6.51
CA GLY A 41 -7.43 1.72 7.27
C GLY A 41 -5.94 1.65 6.92
N VAL A 42 -5.60 1.58 5.64
CA VAL A 42 -4.21 1.64 5.17
C VAL A 42 -3.59 2.99 5.53
N ILE A 43 -2.40 2.93 6.13
CA ILE A 43 -1.52 4.06 6.40
C ILE A 43 -0.29 3.90 5.52
N GLU A 44 -0.01 4.91 4.69
CA GLU A 44 1.20 4.99 3.88
C GLU A 44 2.29 5.72 4.67
N PHE A 45 3.48 5.14 4.69
CA PHE A 45 4.67 5.74 5.31
C PHE A 45 5.69 6.07 4.23
N PHE A 46 6.21 7.29 4.27
CA PHE A 46 7.16 7.81 3.28
C PHE A 46 8.49 8.16 3.93
N GLY A 47 9.57 7.70 3.32
CA GLY A 47 10.94 7.96 3.73
C GLY A 47 11.87 8.13 2.54
N THR A 48 13.14 8.32 2.85
CA THR A 48 14.24 8.54 1.90
C THR A 48 15.43 7.69 2.31
N ILE A 49 16.18 7.22 1.31
CA ILE A 49 17.46 6.55 1.51
C ILE A 49 18.56 7.59 1.64
N HIS A 50 19.39 7.42 2.66
CA HIS A 50 20.61 8.17 2.91
C HIS A 50 21.82 7.24 2.89
N LEU A 51 22.85 7.60 2.13
CA LEU A 51 24.11 6.86 2.12
C LEU A 51 25.07 7.48 3.16
N GLN A 52 25.47 6.71 4.18
CA GLN A 52 26.48 7.14 5.14
C GLN A 52 27.90 6.95 4.60
N GLU A 53 28.87 7.69 5.16
CA GLU A 53 30.30 7.47 4.92
C GLU A 53 30.66 6.01 5.20
N GLY A 54 31.04 5.25 4.16
CA GLY A 54 31.20 3.80 4.24
C GLY A 54 30.21 3.00 3.40
N ASN A 55 29.31 3.67 2.65
CA ASN A 55 28.40 3.08 1.66
C ASN A 55 27.29 2.19 2.25
N HIS A 56 27.00 2.33 3.54
CA HIS A 56 25.87 1.67 4.17
C HIS A 56 24.61 2.53 3.98
N PRO A 57 23.58 2.02 3.28
CA PRO A 57 22.33 2.73 3.11
C PRO A 57 21.54 2.72 4.42
N ILE A 58 20.89 3.84 4.71
CA ILE A 58 19.98 4.00 5.84
C ILE A 58 18.67 4.57 5.32
N ILE A 59 17.57 4.06 5.84
CA ILE A 59 16.23 4.60 5.60
C ILE A 59 15.86 5.41 6.82
N ASP A 60 15.36 6.63 6.63
CA ASP A 60 14.92 7.52 7.72
C ASP A 60 13.50 7.19 8.25
N LEU A 61 13.21 5.90 8.33
CA LEU A 61 12.02 5.31 8.94
C LEU A 61 12.50 4.24 9.92
N GLY A 62 11.77 4.04 11.01
CA GLY A 62 12.20 3.15 12.09
C GLY A 62 11.06 2.78 13.03
N ASP A 63 11.39 2.34 14.23
CA ASP A 63 10.44 1.85 15.23
C ASP A 63 9.37 2.90 15.60
N ALA A 64 9.72 4.20 15.67
CA ALA A 64 8.75 5.28 15.95
C ALA A 64 7.70 5.43 14.83
N HIS A 65 7.98 4.88 13.65
CA HIS A 65 7.06 4.81 12.53
C HIS A 65 6.31 3.47 12.48
N GLY A 66 6.72 2.45 13.25
CA GLY A 66 6.19 1.09 13.17
C GLY A 66 6.89 0.23 12.11
N LEU A 67 8.07 0.67 11.65
CA LEU A 67 8.95 -0.11 10.79
C LEU A 67 9.90 -0.94 11.64
N HIS A 68 9.77 -2.25 11.57
CA HIS A 68 10.56 -3.19 12.37
C HIS A 68 11.40 -4.10 11.48
N GLU A 69 12.31 -4.83 12.12
CA GLU A 69 13.08 -5.91 11.50
C GLU A 69 12.13 -6.87 10.77
N ALA A 70 12.61 -7.42 9.65
CA ALA A 70 11.85 -8.27 8.76
C ALA A 70 10.67 -7.65 8.01
N ASN A 71 10.31 -6.37 8.25
CA ASN A 71 9.36 -5.71 7.38
C ASN A 71 9.96 -5.47 5.99
N GLU A 72 9.11 -5.53 4.97
CA GLU A 72 9.49 -5.19 3.60
C GLU A 72 9.06 -3.77 3.26
N VAL A 73 9.89 -3.07 2.52
CA VAL A 73 9.63 -1.72 2.04
C VAL A 73 9.84 -1.66 0.53
N ALA A 74 9.04 -0.86 -0.16
CA ALA A 74 9.19 -0.61 -1.58
C ALA A 74 10.08 0.60 -1.83
N ILE A 75 10.92 0.52 -2.87
CA ILE A 75 11.90 1.55 -3.21
C ILE A 75 11.62 2.07 -4.62
N PHE A 76 11.60 3.39 -4.74
CA PHE A 76 11.38 4.10 -5.98
C PHE A 76 12.47 5.14 -6.21
N ARG A 77 12.93 5.25 -7.45
CA ARG A 77 13.79 6.34 -7.88
C ARG A 77 12.96 7.42 -8.55
N ALA A 78 13.17 8.66 -8.11
CA ALA A 78 12.62 9.81 -8.83
C ALA A 78 13.40 9.99 -10.14
N GLU A 79 12.67 10.03 -11.25
CA GLU A 79 13.13 10.51 -12.55
C GLU A 79 12.38 11.81 -12.89
N ASP A 80 12.78 12.51 -13.95
CA ASP A 80 12.36 13.90 -14.24
C ASP A 80 10.85 14.16 -14.10
N MET A 81 10.01 13.19 -14.49
CA MET A 81 8.54 13.33 -14.50
C MET A 81 7.78 12.16 -13.88
N HIS A 82 8.48 11.16 -13.34
CA HIS A 82 7.85 9.93 -12.85
C HIS A 82 8.74 9.16 -11.87
N PHE A 83 8.20 8.11 -11.26
CA PHE A 83 8.94 7.21 -10.39
C PHE A 83 9.16 5.86 -11.05
N ARG A 84 10.40 5.41 -10.97
CA ARG A 84 10.82 4.09 -11.42
C ARG A 84 10.96 3.15 -10.22
N PRO A 85 10.31 1.98 -10.21
CA PRO A 85 10.51 1.02 -9.13
C PRO A 85 11.90 0.36 -9.23
N LEU A 86 12.62 0.38 -8.11
CA LEU A 86 13.89 -0.35 -7.99
C LEU A 86 13.66 -1.78 -7.47
N GLY A 87 12.59 -1.99 -6.69
CA GLY A 87 12.24 -3.26 -6.08
C GLY A 87 11.79 -3.06 -4.63
N SER A 88 11.88 -4.13 -3.84
CA SER A 88 11.71 -4.05 -2.39
C SER A 88 12.98 -4.50 -1.67
N CYS A 89 13.15 -4.04 -0.43
CA CYS A 89 14.16 -4.58 0.48
C CYS A 89 13.52 -4.94 1.82
N ARG A 90 14.14 -5.89 2.52
CA ARG A 90 13.76 -6.27 3.88
C ARG A 90 14.57 -5.44 4.86
N ILE A 91 14.00 -5.10 6.00
CA ILE A 91 14.72 -4.42 7.07
C ILE A 91 15.54 -5.44 7.86
N GLU A 92 16.85 -5.21 7.93
CA GLU A 92 17.80 -6.02 8.71
C GLU A 92 17.81 -5.57 10.16
N GLU A 93 18.06 -4.27 10.38
CA GLU A 93 18.04 -3.65 11.72
C GLU A 93 17.12 -2.43 11.71
N SER A 94 16.32 -2.27 12.77
CA SER A 94 15.51 -1.06 12.97
C SER A 94 15.92 -0.34 14.25
N PHE A 95 15.97 0.98 14.17
CA PHE A 95 16.22 1.90 15.29
C PHE A 95 15.02 2.83 15.47
N ALA A 96 15.07 3.69 16.48
CA ALA A 96 13.96 4.58 16.80
C ALA A 96 13.47 5.42 15.59
N THR A 97 14.39 6.03 14.84
CA THR A 97 14.05 6.93 13.72
C THR A 97 14.57 6.49 12.35
N HIS A 98 15.38 5.45 12.30
CA HIS A 98 16.01 4.99 11.06
C HIS A 98 16.15 3.46 11.06
N SER A 99 16.39 2.89 9.90
CA SER A 99 16.54 1.45 9.72
C SER A 99 17.60 1.14 8.68
N VAL A 100 18.28 0.02 8.83
CA VAL A 100 19.25 -0.51 7.87
C VAL A 100 18.55 -1.58 7.03
N PRO A 101 18.46 -1.40 5.70
CA PRO A 101 17.89 -2.39 4.82
C PRO A 101 18.91 -3.48 4.45
N GLU A 102 18.45 -4.72 4.35
CA GLU A 102 19.13 -5.79 3.64
C GLU A 102 19.04 -5.51 2.13
N VAL A 103 20.14 -5.09 1.51
CA VAL A 103 20.16 -4.70 0.10
C VAL A 103 20.24 -5.94 -0.80
N PRO A 104 19.21 -6.25 -1.61
CA PRO A 104 19.25 -7.38 -2.51
C PRO A 104 20.31 -7.20 -3.61
N ALA A 105 20.94 -8.31 -4.02
CA ALA A 105 21.87 -8.32 -5.14
C ALA A 105 21.22 -7.76 -6.41
N GLY A 106 21.84 -6.74 -7.02
CA GLY A 106 21.35 -6.10 -8.24
C GLY A 106 20.53 -4.82 -8.04
N ILE A 107 20.20 -4.45 -6.80
CA ILE A 107 19.61 -3.13 -6.50
C ILE A 107 20.72 -2.16 -6.10
N GLU A 108 20.92 -1.12 -6.92
CA GLU A 108 21.84 -0.02 -6.62
C GLU A 108 21.05 1.12 -5.97
N LEU A 109 21.18 1.27 -4.66
CA LEU A 109 20.54 2.35 -3.89
C LEU A 109 21.34 3.64 -4.00
N ARG A 110 20.64 4.77 -4.11
CA ARG A 110 21.22 6.11 -4.18
C ARG A 110 20.62 7.01 -3.11
N ASP A 111 21.40 7.99 -2.69
CA ASP A 111 20.91 9.05 -1.81
C ASP A 111 19.74 9.78 -2.51
N GLY A 112 18.64 9.96 -1.77
CA GLY A 112 17.41 10.57 -2.30
C GLY A 112 16.39 9.60 -2.90
N ASP A 113 16.72 8.30 -3.05
CA ASP A 113 15.71 7.29 -3.42
C ASP A 113 14.58 7.27 -2.39
N ARG A 114 13.33 7.11 -2.85
CA ARG A 114 12.13 7.16 -2.03
C ARG A 114 11.76 5.77 -1.53
N VAL A 115 11.42 5.70 -0.24
CA VAL A 115 10.94 4.48 0.40
C VAL A 115 9.48 4.65 0.75
N VAL A 116 8.67 3.66 0.40
CA VAL A 116 7.27 3.57 0.81
C VAL A 116 7.03 2.23 1.47
N TYR A 117 6.34 2.24 2.61
CA TYR A 117 5.75 1.02 3.16
C TYR A 117 4.34 1.30 3.65
N VAL A 118 3.55 0.24 3.78
CA VAL A 118 2.15 0.33 4.22
C VAL A 118 1.92 -0.51 5.46
N LYS A 119 1.09 0.00 6.36
CA LYS A 119 0.51 -0.77 7.47
C LYS A 119 -0.98 -0.51 7.52
N THR A 120 -1.71 -1.46 8.08
CA THR A 120 -3.13 -1.28 8.40
C THR A 120 -3.29 -0.75 9.83
N LEU A 121 -4.41 -0.09 10.11
CA LEU A 121 -4.75 0.36 11.47
C LEU A 121 -4.76 -0.79 12.48
N SER A 122 -5.13 -2.01 12.06
CA SER A 122 -5.13 -3.19 12.92
C SER A 122 -3.71 -3.59 13.33
N GLN A 123 -2.74 -3.55 12.40
CA GLN A 123 -1.33 -3.82 12.67
C GLN A 123 -0.69 -2.79 13.61
N MET A 124 -1.11 -1.52 13.50
CA MET A 124 -0.55 -0.43 14.33
C MET A 124 -1.23 -0.33 15.70
N GLY A 125 -2.44 -0.85 15.86
CA GLY A 125 -3.20 -0.82 17.11
C GLY A 125 -3.65 0.59 17.52
N THR A 126 -3.94 0.78 18.81
CA THR A 126 -4.33 2.09 19.35
C THR A 126 -3.11 2.99 19.55
N GLY A 127 -3.30 4.31 19.56
CA GLY A 127 -2.20 5.26 19.82
C GLY A 127 -1.44 4.98 21.13
N GLY A 128 -2.17 4.62 22.20
CA GLY A 128 -1.58 4.25 23.49
C GLY A 128 -0.78 2.95 23.41
N ALA A 129 -1.34 1.90 22.80
CA ALA A 129 -0.67 0.62 22.64
C ALA A 129 0.58 0.73 21.75
N PHE A 130 0.50 1.51 20.67
CA PHE A 130 1.63 1.77 19.78
C PHE A 130 2.78 2.45 20.53
N ARG A 131 2.48 3.51 21.29
CA ARG A 131 3.48 4.22 22.11
C ARG A 131 4.09 3.30 23.17
N GLU A 132 3.29 2.49 23.84
CA GLU A 132 3.78 1.56 24.86
C GLU A 132 4.67 0.46 24.25
N SER A 133 4.27 -0.10 23.10
CA SER A 133 5.07 -1.07 22.35
C SER A 133 6.43 -0.49 21.95
N PHE A 134 6.44 0.73 21.42
CA PHE A 134 7.67 1.46 21.11
C PHE A 134 8.57 1.60 22.35
N LEU A 135 8.03 2.08 23.47
CA LEU A 135 8.81 2.26 24.70
C LEU A 135 9.38 0.94 25.22
N ARG A 136 8.60 -0.15 25.18
CA ARG A 136 9.08 -1.49 25.56
C ARG A 136 10.22 -1.95 24.66
N GLN A 137 10.09 -1.77 23.34
CA GLN A 137 11.16 -2.10 22.40
C GLN A 137 12.42 -1.26 22.63
N GLN A 138 12.27 0.05 22.88
CA GLN A 138 13.40 0.91 23.19
C GLN A 138 14.07 0.50 24.50
N LEU A 139 13.34 0.10 25.55
CA LEU A 139 13.94 -0.42 26.78
C LEU A 139 14.78 -1.67 26.54
N ILE A 140 14.32 -2.59 25.70
CA ILE A 140 15.07 -3.80 25.32
C ILE A 140 16.34 -3.41 24.55
N LYS A 141 16.24 -2.51 23.55
CA LYS A 141 17.36 -2.12 22.68
C LYS A 141 18.39 -1.22 23.37
N THR A 142 17.95 -0.31 24.24
CA THR A 142 18.82 0.62 25.00
C THR A 142 19.51 -0.04 26.18
N ALA A 143 18.99 -1.15 26.71
CA ALA A 143 19.70 -1.94 27.71
C ALA A 143 21.08 -2.44 27.20
N GLU A 144 21.27 -2.50 25.88
CA GLU A 144 22.49 -2.96 25.23
C GLU A 144 23.32 -1.83 24.59
N ARG A 145 22.80 -0.59 24.49
CA ARG A 145 23.47 0.52 23.77
C ARG A 145 23.26 1.88 24.44
N ASN A 146 24.37 2.60 24.67
CA ASN A 146 24.37 4.01 25.11
C ASN A 146 24.20 4.95 23.91
N SER A 147 23.02 5.56 23.73
CA SER A 147 22.83 6.62 22.74
C SER A 147 22.05 7.80 23.33
N TYR A 148 22.76 8.89 23.60
CA TYR A 148 22.20 10.20 23.95
C TYR A 148 22.36 11.15 22.76
N SER A 149 21.31 11.36 21.98
CA SER A 149 21.24 12.48 21.04
C SER A 149 19.86 13.13 21.13
N THR A 150 19.81 14.39 21.56
CA THR A 150 18.58 15.15 21.83
C THR A 150 17.77 15.46 20.56
N PHE A 151 18.42 15.57 19.40
CA PHE A 151 17.75 15.84 18.13
C PHE A 151 16.90 14.65 17.67
N ARG A 152 17.41 13.42 17.82
CA ARG A 152 16.65 12.22 17.45
C ARG A 152 15.45 11.99 18.36
N GLN A 153 15.55 12.36 19.65
CA GLN A 153 14.43 12.28 20.58
C GLN A 153 13.25 13.17 20.20
N GLN A 154 13.51 14.32 19.56
CA GLN A 154 12.44 15.19 19.07
C GLN A 154 11.71 14.56 17.89
N ASP A 155 12.45 14.04 16.90
CA ASP A 155 11.86 13.35 15.74
C ASP A 155 11.05 12.10 16.18
N GLU A 156 11.54 11.35 17.17
CA GLU A 156 10.82 10.24 17.78
C GLU A 156 9.49 10.68 18.38
N ALA A 157 9.52 11.72 19.22
CA ALA A 157 8.34 12.25 19.89
C ALA A 157 7.31 12.77 18.87
N ASP A 158 7.77 13.48 17.84
CA ASP A 158 6.91 14.02 16.79
C ASP A 158 6.24 12.90 15.98
N SER A 159 6.97 11.85 15.59
CA SER A 159 6.39 10.70 14.87
C SER A 159 5.36 9.94 15.70
N LEU A 160 5.64 9.68 16.98
CA LEU A 160 4.69 9.04 17.90
C LEU A 160 3.44 9.91 18.11
N GLN A 161 3.64 11.21 18.38
CA GLN A 161 2.55 12.14 18.60
C GLN A 161 1.68 12.33 17.35
N ASN A 162 2.29 12.30 16.16
CA ASN A 162 1.58 12.32 14.89
C ASN A 162 0.64 11.12 14.74
N TYR A 163 1.08 9.92 15.09
CA TYR A 163 0.20 8.74 15.08
C TYR A 163 -0.92 8.87 16.12
N VAL A 164 -0.57 9.14 17.38
CA VAL A 164 -1.53 9.20 18.51
C VAL A 164 -2.62 10.24 18.28
N SER A 165 -2.27 11.41 17.74
CA SER A 165 -3.24 12.48 17.49
C SER A 165 -4.18 12.21 16.31
N ARG A 166 -3.74 11.45 15.30
CA ARG A 166 -4.51 11.19 14.08
C ARG A 166 -5.33 9.90 14.16
N GLN A 167 -4.87 8.91 14.91
CA GLN A 167 -5.49 7.59 14.99
C GLN A 167 -6.99 7.63 15.35
N PRO A 168 -7.47 8.43 16.34
CA PRO A 168 -8.90 8.45 16.67
C PRO A 168 -9.78 8.92 15.50
N ARG A 169 -9.27 9.86 14.70
CA ARG A 169 -9.95 10.32 13.49
C ARG A 169 -9.96 9.23 12.42
N TRP A 170 -8.85 8.54 12.21
CA TRP A 170 -8.76 7.47 11.21
C TRP A 170 -9.71 6.31 11.49
N VAL A 171 -9.80 5.89 12.75
CA VAL A 171 -10.74 4.85 13.18
C VAL A 171 -12.20 5.29 13.00
N ARG A 172 -12.52 6.54 13.34
CA ARG A 172 -13.87 7.09 13.17
C ARG A 172 -14.28 7.22 11.70
N ASP A 173 -13.37 7.65 10.84
CA ASP A 173 -13.65 7.91 9.43
C ASP A 173 -13.84 6.61 8.63
N ARG A 174 -13.33 5.46 9.12
CA ARG A 174 -13.49 4.10 8.54
C ARG A 174 -13.20 4.00 7.04
N LYS A 175 -12.28 4.82 6.56
CA LYS A 175 -11.88 4.82 5.15
C LYS A 175 -10.95 3.64 4.87
N HIS A 176 -11.00 3.13 3.64
CA HIS A 176 -10.01 2.15 3.17
C HIS A 176 -8.60 2.71 3.29
N PHE A 177 -8.41 3.97 2.90
CA PHE A 177 -7.19 4.74 3.16
C PHE A 177 -7.37 5.64 4.39
N ALA A 178 -6.61 5.36 5.46
CA ALA A 178 -6.64 6.12 6.70
C ALA A 178 -5.84 7.42 6.59
N GLY A 179 -4.60 7.36 6.11
CA GLY A 179 -3.77 8.56 6.00
C GLY A 179 -2.31 8.29 5.65
N ARG A 180 -1.48 9.34 5.80
CA ARG A 180 -0.05 9.31 5.53
C ARG A 180 0.77 9.72 6.74
N MET A 181 1.90 9.06 6.90
CA MET A 181 2.99 9.45 7.78
C MET A 181 4.25 9.63 6.94
N ARG A 182 5.04 10.63 7.26
CA ARG A 182 6.23 10.98 6.48
C ARG A 182 7.37 11.23 7.45
N SER A 183 8.56 10.79 7.07
CA SER A 183 9.77 11.18 7.75
C SER A 183 10.04 12.68 7.57
N PRO A 184 10.91 13.28 8.40
CA PRO A 184 11.29 14.68 8.27
C PRO A 184 11.94 15.02 6.92
N SER A 185 12.65 14.08 6.28
CA SER A 185 13.31 14.31 4.99
C SER A 185 12.33 14.40 3.80
N VAL A 186 11.12 13.84 3.95
CA VAL A 186 10.11 13.85 2.90
C VAL A 186 9.17 15.04 3.10
N THR A 187 9.23 16.00 2.17
CA THR A 187 8.31 17.13 2.13
C THR A 187 6.88 16.67 1.80
N VAL A 188 5.88 17.49 2.14
CA VAL A 188 4.48 17.19 1.76
C VAL A 188 4.33 17.07 0.24
N GLN A 189 4.97 17.97 -0.50
CA GLN A 189 4.97 17.94 -1.97
C GLN A 189 5.56 16.63 -2.50
N ALA A 190 6.73 16.20 -1.99
CA ALA A 190 7.36 14.96 -2.44
C ALA A 190 6.49 13.72 -2.16
N ALA A 191 5.73 13.71 -1.05
CA ALA A 191 4.77 12.64 -0.78
C ALA A 191 3.55 12.70 -1.71
N ASP A 192 3.09 13.89 -2.09
CA ASP A 192 1.99 14.06 -3.04
C ASP A 192 2.41 13.69 -4.48
N ASP A 193 3.65 13.96 -4.87
CA ASP A 193 4.22 13.58 -6.16
C ASP A 193 4.28 12.07 -6.35
N MET A 194 4.36 11.29 -5.27
CA MET A 194 4.30 9.81 -5.28
C MET A 194 2.90 9.26 -5.52
N ARG A 195 1.84 10.07 -5.40
CA ARG A 195 0.45 9.59 -5.51
C ARG A 195 0.13 8.89 -6.84
N PRO A 196 0.60 9.37 -8.02
CA PRO A 196 0.35 8.69 -9.29
C PRO A 196 0.99 7.29 -9.32
N VAL A 197 2.22 7.11 -8.81
CA VAL A 197 2.86 5.79 -8.77
C VAL A 197 2.13 4.82 -7.84
N LEU A 198 1.68 5.31 -6.69
CA LEU A 198 0.90 4.49 -5.74
C LEU A 198 -0.47 4.10 -6.30
N SER A 199 -1.11 4.98 -7.06
CA SER A 199 -2.35 4.67 -7.79
C SER A 199 -2.11 3.59 -8.84
N GLN A 200 -0.98 3.64 -9.55
CA GLN A 200 -0.56 2.56 -10.45
C GLN A 200 -0.30 1.25 -9.71
N VAL A 201 0.35 1.26 -8.54
CA VAL A 201 0.55 0.04 -7.74
C VAL A 201 -0.80 -0.59 -7.36
N GLN A 202 -1.78 0.21 -6.91
CA GLN A 202 -3.13 -0.28 -6.60
C GLN A 202 -3.82 -0.87 -7.84
N LEU A 203 -3.69 -0.21 -8.99
CA LEU A 203 -4.21 -0.71 -10.26
C LEU A 203 -3.59 -2.07 -10.63
N LEU A 204 -2.27 -2.20 -10.48
CA LEU A 204 -1.58 -3.46 -10.76
C LEU A 204 -1.97 -4.57 -9.78
N GLN A 205 -2.14 -4.26 -8.49
CA GLN A 205 -2.65 -5.21 -7.48
C GLN A 205 -4.06 -5.69 -7.85
N HIS A 206 -4.90 -4.79 -8.38
CA HIS A 206 -6.21 -5.16 -8.92
C HIS A 206 -6.08 -6.11 -10.11
N TYR A 207 -5.25 -5.80 -11.11
CA TYR A 207 -5.01 -6.68 -12.25
C TYR A 207 -4.46 -8.05 -11.86
N GLN A 208 -3.56 -8.10 -10.88
CA GLN A 208 -3.05 -9.37 -10.34
C GLN A 208 -4.19 -10.20 -9.73
N SER A 209 -5.14 -9.55 -9.02
CA SER A 209 -6.32 -10.23 -8.46
C SER A 209 -7.27 -10.78 -9.54
N LEU A 210 -7.26 -10.18 -10.73
CA LEU A 210 -8.01 -10.64 -11.91
C LEU A 210 -7.27 -11.75 -12.69
N GLY A 211 -6.03 -12.09 -12.32
CA GLY A 211 -5.23 -13.12 -12.97
C GLY A 211 -4.28 -12.61 -14.05
N VAL A 212 -4.01 -11.30 -14.13
CA VAL A 212 -2.97 -10.75 -15.02
C VAL A 212 -1.58 -11.02 -14.44
N SER A 213 -0.73 -11.71 -15.20
CA SER A 213 0.64 -12.03 -14.80
C SER A 213 1.57 -10.82 -14.86
N ILE A 214 1.75 -10.10 -13.74
CA ILE A 214 2.57 -8.89 -13.67
C ILE A 214 4.04 -9.15 -14.04
N ASP A 215 4.66 -10.17 -13.43
CA ASP A 215 6.08 -10.51 -13.64
C ASP A 215 6.42 -10.70 -15.12
N ARG A 216 5.55 -11.40 -15.85
CA ARG A 216 5.74 -11.70 -17.27
C ARG A 216 5.57 -10.49 -18.19
N ASN A 217 4.82 -9.49 -17.75
CA ASN A 217 4.44 -8.32 -18.55
C ASN A 217 5.35 -7.11 -18.32
N ILE A 218 5.66 -6.79 -17.07
CA ILE A 218 6.39 -5.55 -16.72
C ILE A 218 7.65 -5.79 -15.85
N GLY A 219 7.93 -7.05 -15.51
CA GLY A 219 9.16 -7.47 -14.84
C GLY A 219 9.08 -7.61 -13.32
N PRO A 220 10.14 -8.15 -12.71
CA PRO A 220 10.14 -8.56 -11.31
C PRO A 220 10.15 -7.39 -10.32
N ASN A 221 10.73 -6.23 -10.67
CA ASN A 221 10.80 -5.07 -9.78
C ASN A 221 9.42 -4.51 -9.43
N TRP A 222 8.50 -4.52 -10.40
CA TRP A 222 7.11 -4.13 -10.15
C TRP A 222 6.38 -5.15 -9.27
N LEU A 223 6.62 -6.45 -9.50
CA LEU A 223 6.03 -7.50 -8.68
C LEU A 223 6.47 -7.40 -7.21
N THR A 224 7.77 -7.19 -6.96
CA THR A 224 8.30 -7.07 -5.60
C THR A 224 7.76 -5.84 -4.88
N VAL A 225 7.74 -4.68 -5.54
CA VAL A 225 7.11 -3.46 -5.02
C VAL A 225 5.63 -3.65 -4.70
N MET A 226 4.87 -4.27 -5.61
CA MET A 226 3.45 -4.51 -5.39
C MET A 226 3.17 -5.42 -4.19
N ASN A 227 3.99 -6.46 -4.02
CA ASN A 227 3.87 -7.39 -2.90
C ASN A 227 4.22 -6.70 -1.58
N ALA A 228 5.30 -5.91 -1.54
CA ALA A 228 5.70 -5.14 -0.36
C ALA A 228 4.64 -4.09 0.04
N LEU A 229 3.94 -3.51 -0.95
CA LEU A 229 2.87 -2.54 -0.73
C LEU A 229 1.48 -3.16 -0.63
N LYS A 230 1.36 -4.49 -0.56
CA LYS A 230 0.07 -5.15 -0.39
C LYS A 230 -0.35 -5.05 1.08
N PRO A 231 -1.49 -4.42 1.41
CA PRO A 231 -1.97 -4.38 2.79
C PRO A 231 -2.31 -5.81 3.24
N THR A 232 -1.44 -6.41 4.05
CA THR A 232 -1.73 -7.70 4.68
C THR A 232 -2.33 -7.43 6.05
N PRO A 233 -3.52 -7.98 6.38
CA PRO A 233 -3.96 -8.01 7.77
C PRO A 233 -2.99 -8.89 8.57
N ASP A 234 -2.81 -8.61 9.86
CA ASP A 234 -1.87 -9.34 10.70
C ASP A 234 -2.14 -10.85 10.68
N VAL A 235 -1.10 -11.63 10.35
CA VAL A 235 -1.02 -13.01 10.82
C VAL A 235 -0.57 -12.91 12.27
N VAL A 236 -1.51 -13.06 13.20
CA VAL A 236 -1.25 -13.09 14.64
C VAL A 236 -0.22 -14.20 14.94
N PHE A 237 1.05 -13.83 15.10
CA PHE A 237 2.06 -14.71 15.66
C PHE A 237 1.97 -14.63 17.18
N GLY A 238 1.47 -15.70 17.82
CA GLY A 238 1.60 -15.84 19.28
C GLY A 238 0.52 -16.56 20.08
N GLU A 239 -0.07 -17.66 19.60
CA GLU A 239 -0.52 -18.76 20.48
C GLU A 239 -0.30 -20.09 19.76
N PRO A 240 0.24 -21.14 20.42
CA PRO A 240 0.54 -22.41 19.77
C PRO A 240 -0.78 -23.09 19.41
N ARG A 241 -1.18 -23.02 18.14
CA ARG A 241 -2.26 -23.86 17.60
C ARG A 241 -1.83 -25.32 17.68
N MET A 242 -2.21 -25.96 18.78
CA MET A 242 -2.40 -27.40 18.82
C MET A 242 -3.26 -27.77 17.59
N THR A 243 -2.65 -28.59 16.75
CA THR A 243 -3.26 -29.24 15.59
C THR A 243 -4.61 -29.80 15.98
N ASN A 244 -5.68 -29.32 15.35
CA ASN A 244 -6.78 -30.17 14.96
C ASN A 244 -7.15 -29.81 13.53
N ALA A 245 -6.68 -30.65 12.63
CA ALA A 245 -7.13 -30.70 11.26
C ALA A 245 -8.66 -30.79 11.24
N THR A 246 -9.31 -29.87 10.53
CA THR A 246 -10.52 -30.19 9.79
C THR A 246 -10.67 -29.16 8.69
N THR A 247 -10.21 -29.57 7.51
CA THR A 247 -10.53 -29.02 6.20
C THR A 247 -12.03 -28.75 6.11
N LYS A 248 -12.40 -27.48 6.00
CA LYS A 248 -13.65 -27.06 5.35
C LYS A 248 -13.31 -25.91 4.42
N GLU A 249 -13.08 -26.27 3.17
CA GLU A 249 -13.15 -25.38 2.02
C GLU A 249 -14.49 -24.64 2.06
N ALA A 250 -14.45 -23.35 2.39
CA ALA A 250 -15.56 -22.46 2.15
C ALA A 250 -15.50 -22.05 0.67
N SER A 251 -16.15 -22.85 -0.16
CA SER A 251 -16.50 -22.53 -1.54
C SER A 251 -17.35 -21.25 -1.56
N ALA A 252 -16.72 -20.11 -1.85
CA ALA A 252 -17.43 -18.91 -2.25
C ALA A 252 -17.76 -19.02 -3.75
N LYS A 253 -18.99 -19.45 -4.04
CA LYS A 253 -19.55 -19.40 -5.39
C LYS A 253 -19.79 -17.94 -5.78
N THR A 254 -18.84 -17.36 -6.51
CA THR A 254 -19.10 -16.18 -7.33
C THR A 254 -19.27 -16.67 -8.77
N SER A 255 -20.49 -16.58 -9.28
CA SER A 255 -20.86 -16.91 -10.65
C SER A 255 -20.28 -15.87 -11.62
N ALA A 256 -19.08 -16.12 -12.13
CA ALA A 256 -18.64 -15.61 -13.42
C ALA A 256 -18.52 -16.81 -14.36
N ALA A 257 -19.12 -16.73 -15.55
CA ALA A 257 -19.01 -17.76 -16.57
C ALA A 257 -17.53 -18.01 -16.87
N THR A 258 -16.97 -19.05 -16.27
CA THR A 258 -15.55 -19.32 -16.30
C THR A 258 -15.27 -20.06 -17.59
N GLN A 259 -14.82 -19.32 -18.61
CA GLN A 259 -14.03 -19.96 -19.68
C GLN A 259 -12.85 -20.67 -19.01
N PRO A 260 -12.46 -21.88 -19.47
CA PRO A 260 -11.29 -22.54 -18.91
C PRO A 260 -10.09 -21.58 -18.96
N PRO A 261 -9.26 -21.52 -17.90
CA PRO A 261 -8.11 -20.65 -17.87
C PRO A 261 -7.22 -20.92 -19.09
N GLU A 262 -6.81 -19.87 -19.79
CA GLU A 262 -5.93 -20.01 -20.95
C GLU A 262 -4.64 -20.73 -20.55
N PRO A 263 -4.07 -21.60 -21.41
CA PRO A 263 -2.80 -22.25 -21.13
C PRO A 263 -1.70 -21.21 -20.86
N ILE A 264 -0.83 -21.46 -19.88
CA ILE A 264 0.26 -20.54 -19.48
C ILE A 264 1.11 -20.13 -20.68
N ASP A 265 1.42 -21.08 -21.57
CA ASP A 265 2.21 -20.83 -22.79
C ASP A 265 1.57 -19.78 -23.71
N VAL A 266 0.25 -19.70 -23.78
CA VAL A 266 -0.47 -18.71 -24.59
C VAL A 266 -0.32 -17.32 -23.96
N ILE A 267 -0.47 -17.24 -22.64
CA ILE A 267 -0.31 -16.00 -21.87
C ILE A 267 1.12 -15.47 -22.01
N GLU A 268 2.13 -16.34 -21.91
CA GLU A 268 3.54 -15.96 -22.03
C GLU A 268 3.90 -15.47 -23.44
N ARG A 269 3.48 -16.21 -24.48
CA ARG A 269 3.70 -15.78 -25.88
C ARG A 269 3.00 -14.45 -26.18
N ARG A 270 1.79 -14.25 -25.64
CA ARG A 270 1.06 -12.98 -25.81
C ARG A 270 1.78 -11.83 -25.12
N ALA A 271 2.20 -12.01 -23.87
CA ALA A 271 2.96 -11.01 -23.12
C ALA A 271 4.26 -10.62 -23.83
N GLU A 272 5.00 -11.61 -24.33
CA GLU A 272 6.23 -11.37 -25.08
C GLU A 272 5.98 -10.59 -26.38
N ARG A 273 4.91 -10.92 -27.13
CA ARG A 273 4.53 -10.18 -28.33
C ARG A 273 4.12 -8.75 -28.01
N MET A 274 3.32 -8.54 -26.97
CA MET A 274 2.94 -7.20 -26.53
C MET A 274 4.17 -6.36 -26.19
N ARG A 275 5.14 -6.92 -25.44
CA ARG A 275 6.41 -6.25 -25.15
C ARG A 275 7.17 -5.87 -26.41
N ARG A 276 7.34 -6.79 -27.35
CA ARG A 276 8.03 -6.52 -28.63
C ARG A 276 7.34 -5.44 -29.46
N GLU A 277 6.02 -5.50 -29.60
CA GLU A 277 5.27 -4.49 -30.35
C GLU A 277 5.26 -3.13 -29.64
N ALA A 278 5.20 -3.11 -28.31
CA ALA A 278 5.33 -1.88 -27.52
C ALA A 278 6.73 -1.26 -27.67
N GLU A 279 7.79 -2.05 -27.63
CA GLU A 279 9.16 -1.58 -27.90
C GLU A 279 9.30 -0.99 -29.30
N ASN A 280 8.68 -1.63 -30.31
CA ASN A 280 8.75 -1.18 -31.70
C ASN A 280 7.93 0.10 -31.97
N ILE A 281 6.71 0.19 -31.44
CA ILE A 281 5.79 1.30 -31.71
C ILE A 281 6.08 2.49 -30.79
N LEU A 282 6.36 2.23 -29.51
CA LEU A 282 6.59 3.24 -28.47
C LEU A 282 8.09 3.40 -28.17
N PHE A 283 8.97 3.26 -29.17
CA PHE A 283 10.43 3.30 -28.99
C PHE A 283 10.93 4.63 -28.42
N THR A 284 10.21 5.74 -28.68
CA THR A 284 10.53 7.09 -28.18
C THR A 284 10.07 7.34 -26.74
N ARG A 285 9.30 6.42 -26.16
CA ARG A 285 8.71 6.53 -24.83
C ARG A 285 9.59 5.91 -23.76
N SER A 286 9.39 6.30 -22.50
CA SER A 286 10.14 5.71 -21.38
C SER A 286 9.81 4.22 -21.23
N ALA A 287 10.67 3.48 -20.52
CA ALA A 287 10.42 2.06 -20.27
C ALA A 287 9.13 1.87 -19.45
N GLU A 288 8.83 2.81 -18.55
CA GLU A 288 7.68 2.83 -17.65
C GLU A 288 6.38 3.11 -18.41
N GLU A 289 6.40 4.02 -19.38
CA GLU A 289 5.26 4.26 -20.29
C GLU A 289 4.99 3.02 -21.16
N ARG A 290 6.03 2.34 -21.65
CA ARG A 290 5.90 1.06 -22.37
C ARG A 290 5.34 -0.05 -21.49
N ASN A 291 5.82 -0.17 -20.25
CA ASN A 291 5.34 -1.13 -19.27
C ASN A 291 3.85 -0.90 -18.96
N LEU A 292 3.43 0.36 -18.79
CA LEU A 292 2.02 0.72 -18.67
C LEU A 292 1.21 0.24 -19.88
N ALA A 293 1.72 0.47 -21.09
CA ALA A 293 1.02 0.04 -22.30
C ALA A 293 0.83 -1.48 -22.34
N VAL A 294 1.88 -2.25 -22.06
CA VAL A 294 1.82 -3.72 -22.03
C VAL A 294 0.81 -4.20 -21.00
N ILE A 295 0.82 -3.66 -19.78
CA ILE A 295 -0.07 -4.17 -18.73
C ILE A 295 -1.53 -3.79 -18.96
N VAL A 296 -1.83 -2.59 -19.46
CA VAL A 296 -3.20 -2.18 -19.81
C VAL A 296 -3.74 -3.07 -20.92
N LEU A 297 -2.92 -3.35 -21.94
CA LEU A 297 -3.31 -4.25 -23.01
C LEU A 297 -3.50 -5.69 -22.52
N ALA A 298 -2.64 -6.19 -21.62
CA ALA A 298 -2.81 -7.51 -21.03
C ALA A 298 -4.11 -7.62 -20.22
N ALA A 299 -4.42 -6.61 -19.39
CA ALA A 299 -5.64 -6.55 -18.60
C ALA A 299 -6.91 -6.50 -19.47
N LEU A 300 -6.85 -5.87 -20.65
CA LEU A 300 -7.96 -5.83 -21.61
C LEU A 300 -8.40 -7.23 -22.06
N TYR A 301 -7.49 -8.19 -22.19
CA TYR A 301 -7.83 -9.59 -22.55
C TYR A 301 -8.58 -10.33 -21.44
N VAL A 302 -8.39 -9.91 -20.19
CA VAL A 302 -9.05 -10.50 -19.03
C VAL A 302 -10.42 -9.87 -18.82
N GLU A 303 -10.50 -8.53 -18.81
CA GLU A 303 -11.76 -7.82 -18.53
C GLU A 303 -12.74 -7.80 -19.70
N LYS A 304 -12.25 -7.79 -20.94
CA LYS A 304 -13.06 -7.76 -22.18
C LYS A 304 -14.17 -6.68 -22.16
N PRO A 305 -13.82 -5.40 -21.97
CA PRO A 305 -14.80 -4.31 -21.90
C PRO A 305 -15.53 -4.10 -23.23
N GLY A 306 -16.80 -3.68 -23.18
CA GLY A 306 -17.59 -3.42 -24.39
C GLY A 306 -17.09 -2.24 -25.24
N ASN A 307 -16.44 -1.25 -24.61
CA ASN A 307 -15.77 -0.14 -25.30
C ASN A 307 -14.29 -0.10 -24.91
N GLU A 308 -13.48 -0.80 -25.70
CA GLU A 308 -12.03 -0.93 -25.48
C GLU A 308 -11.31 0.41 -25.41
N ARG A 309 -11.60 1.34 -26.33
CA ARG A 309 -10.92 2.65 -26.37
C ARG A 309 -11.18 3.45 -25.11
N GLN A 310 -12.44 3.57 -24.70
CA GLN A 310 -12.80 4.32 -23.51
C GLN A 310 -12.21 3.68 -22.25
N TRP A 311 -12.26 2.36 -22.16
CA TRP A 311 -11.67 1.63 -21.04
C TRP A 311 -10.17 1.88 -20.96
N ILE A 312 -9.43 1.81 -22.08
CA ILE A 312 -7.99 2.13 -22.10
C ILE A 312 -7.73 3.54 -21.57
N VAL A 313 -8.49 4.53 -22.04
CA VAL A 313 -8.36 5.94 -21.58
C VAL A 313 -8.56 6.04 -20.07
N ASP A 314 -9.58 5.35 -19.54
CA ASP A 314 -9.88 5.37 -18.11
C ASP A 314 -8.76 4.72 -17.28
N GLN A 315 -8.19 3.61 -17.76
CA GLN A 315 -7.05 2.96 -17.08
C GLN A 315 -5.78 3.80 -17.10
N VAL A 316 -5.47 4.44 -18.24
CA VAL A 316 -4.30 5.34 -18.34
C VAL A 316 -4.47 6.57 -17.44
N ARG A 317 -5.69 7.08 -17.27
CA ARG A 317 -5.98 8.23 -16.42
C ARG A 317 -5.67 7.98 -14.94
N VAL A 318 -5.80 6.74 -14.47
CA VAL A 318 -5.54 6.35 -13.08
C VAL A 318 -4.08 5.90 -12.86
N SER A 319 -3.29 5.80 -13.93
CA SER A 319 -1.88 5.40 -13.86
C SER A 319 -0.95 6.51 -13.37
N GLN A 320 0.36 6.23 -13.31
CA GLN A 320 1.40 7.22 -13.07
C GLN A 320 1.48 8.31 -14.15
N PHE A 321 0.90 8.06 -15.33
CA PHE A 321 0.95 8.96 -16.49
C PHE A 321 -0.44 9.46 -16.93
N PRO A 322 -1.19 10.21 -16.10
CA PRO A 322 -2.54 10.66 -16.45
C PRO A 322 -2.59 11.53 -17.72
N SER A 323 -1.51 12.27 -18.00
CA SER A 323 -1.39 13.11 -19.20
C SER A 323 -1.40 12.30 -20.51
N LEU A 324 -1.06 11.01 -20.47
CA LEU A 324 -1.14 10.14 -21.65
C LEU A 324 -2.58 9.79 -22.01
N ALA A 325 -3.52 9.88 -21.06
CA ALA A 325 -4.94 9.59 -21.33
C ALA A 325 -5.59 10.61 -22.27
N VAL A 326 -5.03 11.82 -22.38
CA VAL A 326 -5.47 12.87 -23.32
C VAL A 326 -4.60 12.93 -24.58
N ASN A 327 -3.56 12.10 -24.67
CA ASN A 327 -2.71 12.03 -25.85
C ASN A 327 -3.30 11.02 -26.85
N ASP A 328 -4.05 11.53 -27.83
CA ASP A 328 -4.71 10.68 -28.84
C ASP A 328 -3.72 9.78 -29.58
N GLN A 329 -2.51 10.25 -29.89
CA GLN A 329 -1.49 9.44 -30.56
C GLN A 329 -1.09 8.22 -29.71
N PHE A 330 -0.93 8.40 -28.40
CA PHE A 330 -0.59 7.29 -27.50
C PHE A 330 -1.71 6.23 -27.47
N ILE A 331 -2.97 6.67 -27.41
CA ILE A 331 -4.13 5.78 -27.44
C ILE A 331 -4.26 5.07 -28.79
N GLU A 332 -4.00 5.75 -29.90
CA GLU A 332 -3.96 5.13 -31.23
C GLU A 332 -2.84 4.09 -31.35
N ASP A 333 -1.67 4.37 -30.79
CA ASP A 333 -0.53 3.45 -30.76
C ASP A 333 -0.86 2.18 -29.94
N LEU A 334 -1.53 2.31 -28.80
CA LEU A 334 -2.05 1.19 -28.00
C LEU A 334 -3.01 0.31 -28.82
N LEU A 335 -3.98 0.93 -29.52
CA LEU A 335 -4.92 0.20 -30.37
C LEU A 335 -4.23 -0.47 -31.56
N LYS A 336 -3.18 0.15 -32.10
CA LYS A 336 -2.35 -0.42 -33.17
C LYS A 336 -1.56 -1.65 -32.68
N ILE A 337 -0.97 -1.59 -31.49
CA ILE A 337 -0.32 -2.75 -30.85
C ILE A 337 -1.35 -3.87 -30.67
N LEU A 338 -2.52 -3.55 -30.10
CA LEU A 338 -3.60 -4.52 -29.86
C LEU A 338 -4.02 -5.22 -31.16
N LYS A 339 -4.20 -4.46 -32.24
CA LYS A 339 -4.54 -4.99 -33.56
C LYS A 339 -3.48 -5.96 -34.07
N ARG A 340 -2.18 -5.60 -33.97
CA ARG A 340 -1.07 -6.46 -34.43
C ARG A 340 -0.96 -7.75 -33.63
N VAL A 341 -1.16 -7.69 -32.32
CA VAL A 341 -1.15 -8.87 -31.46
C VAL A 341 -2.29 -9.82 -31.87
N ARG A 342 -3.51 -9.30 -32.05
CA ARG A 342 -4.68 -10.10 -32.44
C ARG A 342 -4.57 -10.72 -33.83
N THR A 343 -4.07 -9.98 -34.82
CA THR A 343 -3.89 -10.51 -36.19
C THR A 343 -2.92 -11.68 -36.22
N ASN A 344 -1.87 -11.64 -35.38
CA ASN A 344 -0.87 -12.69 -35.29
C ASN A 344 -1.29 -13.89 -34.42
N GLU A 345 -2.42 -13.80 -33.71
CA GLU A 345 -3.01 -14.96 -33.01
C GLU A 345 -3.93 -15.79 -33.93
N GLN A 346 -4.38 -15.21 -35.05
CA GLN A 346 -5.30 -15.83 -36.00
C GLN A 346 -4.61 -16.52 -37.19
N GLY A 347 -3.31 -16.28 -37.39
CA GLY A 347 -2.46 -16.95 -38.38
C GLY A 347 -1.38 -17.76 -37.69
#